data_AF-A0A946BF27-F1
#
_entry.id   AF-A0A946BF27-F1
#
_cell.length_a   1.000
_cell.length_b   1.000
_cell.length_c   1.000
_cell.angle_alpha   90.00
_cell.angle_beta   90.00
_cell.angle_gamma   90.00
#
_symmetry.space_group_name_H-M   'P 1'
#
loop_
_entity.id
_entity.type
_entity.pdbx_description
1 polymer ?
#
loop_
_entity_poly.entity_id
_entity_poly.type
_entity_poly.pdbx_seq_one_letter_code
_entity_poly.pdbx_strand_id
1 'polypeptide(L)'
;IAFKANEVSAGTIKQWGLRITVAIGVAFGISLGTFRIVTGTPLYLYILAGYMIVIVQTIFAPKNIIALAYDSGGVTTSTVTVPLVAALGLGLSATVPGRNPALDGFGLIAFASLFPIIAVMGYAQLMQWYSQRKTKYMEKKNAF
;
A
#
# COMPACT_ATOMS: atom_id res chain seq x y z
N ILE A 1 -6.30 3.46 12.64
CA ILE A 1 -6.57 3.22 11.20
C ILE A 1 -7.84 2.40 10.96
N ALA A 2 -7.87 1.10 11.26
CA ALA A 2 -8.96 0.24 10.80
C ALA A 2 -10.34 0.50 11.45
N PHE A 3 -10.39 1.02 12.69
CA PHE A 3 -11.64 1.47 13.31
C PHE A 3 -12.21 2.72 12.59
N LYS A 4 -11.37 3.73 12.34
CA LYS A 4 -11.73 4.93 11.55
C LYS A 4 -12.22 4.59 10.14
N ALA A 5 -11.65 3.55 9.51
CA ALA A 5 -12.09 3.12 8.17
C ALA A 5 -13.55 2.68 8.13
N ASN A 6 -14.04 1.99 9.17
CA ASN A 6 -15.42 1.52 9.23
C ASN A 6 -16.40 2.69 9.34
N GLU A 7 -16.07 3.67 10.18
CA GLU A 7 -16.84 4.91 10.38
C GLU A 7 -16.84 5.78 9.12
N VAL A 8 -15.67 5.99 8.51
CA VAL A 8 -15.47 6.91 7.38
C VAL A 8 -15.98 6.33 6.04
N SER A 9 -16.09 5.00 5.93
CA SER A 9 -16.60 4.32 4.73
C SER A 9 -18.10 3.98 4.77
N ALA A 10 -18.83 4.44 5.80
CA ALA A 10 -20.24 4.11 6.04
C ALA A 10 -20.50 2.59 6.01
N GLY A 11 -19.56 1.79 6.52
CA GLY A 11 -19.64 0.32 6.52
C GLY A 11 -19.25 -0.38 5.21
N THR A 12 -18.86 0.37 4.17
CA THR A 12 -18.43 -0.22 2.88
C THR A 12 -17.07 -0.93 2.99
N ILE A 13 -16.17 -0.42 3.84
CA ILE A 13 -14.88 -1.04 4.13
C ILE A 13 -14.90 -1.68 5.51
N LYS A 14 -14.85 -3.01 5.53
CA LYS A 14 -14.67 -3.77 6.77
C LYS A 14 -13.25 -3.61 7.32
N GLN A 15 -13.15 -3.49 8.64
CA GLN A 15 -11.88 -3.40 9.38
C GLN A 15 -10.89 -4.51 9.03
N TRP A 16 -11.39 -5.75 8.92
CA TRP A 16 -10.57 -6.92 8.60
C TRP A 16 -10.04 -6.90 7.16
N GLY A 17 -10.89 -6.49 6.21
CA GLY A 17 -10.50 -6.35 4.80
C GLY A 17 -9.36 -5.35 4.65
N LEU A 18 -9.43 -4.20 5.34
CA LEU A 18 -8.36 -3.21 5.31
C LEU A 18 -7.04 -3.75 5.88
N ARG A 19 -7.08 -4.47 7.01
CA ARG A 19 -5.86 -5.05 7.62
C ARG A 19 -5.17 -6.02 6.67
N ILE A 20 -5.95 -6.89 6.00
CA ILE A 20 -5.43 -7.84 5.01
C ILE A 20 -4.82 -7.07 3.82
N THR A 21 -5.52 -6.08 3.29
CA THR A 21 -5.03 -5.25 2.17
C THR A 21 -3.70 -4.58 2.50
N VAL A 22 -3.59 -3.99 3.68
CA VAL A 22 -2.33 -3.37 4.14
C VAL A 22 -1.23 -4.42 4.25
N ALA A 23 -1.50 -5.57 4.86
CA ALA A 23 -0.52 -6.65 4.99
C ALA A 23 -0.01 -7.16 3.63
N ILE A 24 -0.92 -7.33 2.65
CA ILE A 24 -0.56 -7.71 1.28
C ILE A 24 0.30 -6.62 0.62
N GLY A 25 -0.07 -5.35 0.79
CA GLY A 25 0.73 -4.23 0.29
C GLY A 25 2.14 -4.20 0.87
N VAL A 26 2.28 -4.34 2.19
CA VAL A 26 3.59 -4.42 2.86
C VAL A 26 4.39 -5.62 2.35
N ALA A 27 3.78 -6.80 2.28
CA ALA A 27 4.45 -8.02 1.83
C ALA A 27 4.98 -7.84 0.40
N PHE A 28 4.15 -7.34 -0.52
CA PHE A 28 4.57 -7.08 -1.89
C PHE A 28 5.68 -6.01 -1.96
N GLY A 29 5.56 -4.93 -1.19
CA GLY A 29 6.60 -3.89 -1.12
C GLY A 29 7.94 -4.42 -0.63
N ILE A 30 7.95 -5.21 0.46
CA ILE A 30 9.16 -5.83 0.98
C ILE A 30 9.75 -6.83 -0.02
N SER A 31 8.94 -7.67 -0.65
CA SER A 31 9.41 -8.61 -1.68
C SER A 31 10.03 -7.89 -2.87
N LEU A 32 9.38 -6.83 -3.38
CA LEU A 32 9.89 -6.05 -4.51
C LEU A 32 11.18 -5.29 -4.15
N GLY A 33 11.23 -4.69 -2.96
CA GLY A 33 12.43 -3.99 -2.48
C GLY A 33 13.60 -4.94 -2.25
N THR A 34 13.34 -6.13 -1.73
CA THR A 34 14.33 -7.22 -1.58
C THR A 34 14.86 -7.65 -2.95
N PHE A 35 13.96 -7.91 -3.92
CA PHE A 35 14.32 -8.21 -5.30
C PHE A 35 15.18 -7.11 -5.93
N ARG A 36 14.84 -5.83 -5.68
CA ARG A 36 15.59 -4.67 -6.15
C ARG A 36 17.00 -4.61 -5.56
N ILE A 37 17.18 -4.93 -4.27
CA ILE A 37 18.52 -4.98 -3.64
C ILE A 37 19.40 -6.04 -4.31
N VAL A 38 18.84 -7.21 -4.58
CA VAL A 38 19.56 -8.32 -5.23
C VAL A 38 19.92 -7.97 -6.68
N THR A 39 18.97 -7.42 -7.45
CA THR A 39 19.18 -7.07 -8.87
C THR A 39 19.98 -5.80 -9.09
N GLY A 40 20.05 -4.90 -8.10
CA GLY A 40 20.82 -3.66 -8.19
C GLY A 40 20.20 -2.57 -9.04
N THR A 41 18.93 -2.70 -9.37
CA THR A 41 18.22 -1.71 -10.19
C THR A 41 18.06 -0.38 -9.42
N PRO A 42 18.04 0.77 -10.10
CA PRO A 42 17.99 2.07 -9.43
C PRO A 42 16.69 2.28 -8.62
N LEU A 43 16.81 2.65 -7.34
CA LEU A 43 15.66 2.86 -6.44
C LEU A 43 14.65 3.87 -6.99
N TYR A 44 15.15 4.98 -7.54
CA TYR A 44 14.31 6.10 -7.98
C TYR A 44 13.27 5.68 -9.04
N LEU A 45 13.58 4.69 -9.89
CA LEU A 45 12.65 4.20 -10.91
C LEU A 45 11.40 3.58 -10.28
N TYR A 46 11.58 2.77 -9.24
CA TYR A 46 10.48 2.13 -8.54
C TYR A 46 9.63 3.13 -7.77
N ILE A 47 10.29 4.07 -7.08
CA ILE A 47 9.60 5.10 -6.30
C ILE A 47 8.82 6.02 -7.24
N LEU A 48 9.42 6.46 -8.34
CA LEU A 48 8.74 7.29 -9.34
C LEU A 48 7.54 6.55 -9.94
N ALA A 49 7.71 5.30 -10.36
CA ALA A 49 6.63 4.49 -10.91
C ALA A 49 5.49 4.29 -9.90
N GLY A 50 5.82 3.96 -8.65
CA GLY A 50 4.82 3.77 -7.60
C GLY A 50 4.08 5.07 -7.25
N TYR A 51 4.76 6.21 -7.23
CA TYR A 51 4.09 7.50 -7.02
C TYR A 51 3.22 7.91 -8.22
N MET A 52 3.61 7.57 -9.44
CA MET A 52 2.73 7.75 -10.61
C MET A 52 1.44 6.95 -10.45
N ILE A 53 1.52 5.70 -9.97
CA ILE A 53 0.34 4.88 -9.66
C ILE A 53 -0.50 5.55 -8.57
N VAL A 54 0.13 6.03 -7.48
CA VAL A 54 -0.56 6.73 -6.39
C VAL A 54 -1.30 7.97 -6.89
N ILE A 55 -0.68 8.79 -7.71
CA ILE A 55 -1.29 10.02 -8.27
C ILE A 55 -2.50 9.64 -9.12
N VAL A 56 -2.35 8.68 -10.03
CA VAL A 56 -3.44 8.20 -10.88
C VAL A 56 -4.58 7.65 -10.02
N GLN A 57 -4.29 6.81 -9.03
CA GLN A 57 -5.30 6.28 -8.13
C GLN A 57 -5.99 7.36 -7.31
N THR A 58 -5.26 8.38 -6.86
CA THR A 58 -5.80 9.49 -6.06
C THR A 58 -6.89 10.26 -6.83
N ILE A 59 -6.73 10.42 -8.15
CA ILE A 59 -7.73 11.08 -9.01
C ILE A 59 -9.06 10.31 -9.03
N PHE A 60 -9.01 8.98 -9.00
CA PHE A 60 -10.19 8.11 -9.10
C PHE A 60 -10.71 7.62 -7.75
N ALA A 61 -9.95 7.76 -6.67
CA ALA A 61 -10.32 7.29 -5.34
C ALA A 61 -11.34 8.24 -4.68
N PRO A 62 -12.27 7.70 -3.89
CA PRO A 62 -13.21 8.53 -3.14
C PRO A 62 -12.50 9.24 -1.99
N LYS A 63 -12.83 10.53 -1.80
CA LYS A 63 -12.08 11.45 -0.91
C LYS A 63 -11.90 10.95 0.52
N ASN A 64 -12.90 10.24 1.03
CA ASN A 64 -12.92 9.69 2.39
C ASN A 64 -11.88 8.57 2.61
N ILE A 65 -11.44 7.90 1.54
CA ILE A 65 -10.46 6.80 1.64
C ILE A 65 -9.04 7.27 1.35
N ILE A 66 -8.84 8.38 0.65
CA ILE A 66 -7.51 8.93 0.37
C ILE A 66 -6.73 9.15 1.66
N ALA A 67 -7.32 9.86 2.63
CA ALA A 67 -6.69 10.09 3.94
C ALA A 67 -6.33 8.78 4.66
N LEU A 68 -7.19 7.78 4.58
CA LEU A 68 -6.96 6.46 5.17
C LEU A 68 -5.81 5.71 4.48
N ALA A 69 -5.72 5.80 3.15
CA ALA A 69 -4.66 5.17 2.39
C ALA A 69 -3.30 5.78 2.74
N TYR A 70 -3.20 7.10 2.81
CA TYR A 70 -1.96 7.77 3.22
C TYR A 70 -1.61 7.50 4.70
N ASP A 71 -2.60 7.41 5.61
CA ASP A 71 -2.40 6.99 7.01
C ASP A 71 -1.87 5.54 7.09
N SER A 72 -2.31 4.66 6.17
CA SER A 72 -1.82 3.28 6.09
C SER A 72 -0.35 3.17 5.66
N GLY A 73 0.16 4.14 4.89
CA GLY A 73 1.60 4.26 4.61
C GLY A 73 2.40 4.54 5.89
N GLY A 74 1.81 5.23 6.86
CA GLY A 74 2.36 5.47 8.19
C GLY A 74 2.52 4.21 9.06
N VAL A 75 2.00 3.04 8.64
CA VAL A 75 2.28 1.78 9.35
C VAL A 75 3.78 1.53 9.43
N THR A 76 4.56 1.96 8.44
CA THR A 76 6.00 1.83 8.48
C THR A 76 6.68 2.74 9.48
N THR A 77 6.10 3.90 9.84
CA THR A 77 6.68 4.85 10.80
C THR A 77 6.44 4.45 12.25
N SER A 78 5.87 3.27 12.49
CA SER A 78 5.72 2.76 13.85
C SER A 78 7.10 2.46 14.46
N THR A 79 7.20 2.65 15.78
CA THR A 79 8.44 2.43 16.55
C THR A 79 8.99 1.01 16.42
N VAL A 80 8.15 0.04 16.02
CA VAL A 80 8.52 -1.36 15.84
C VAL A 80 8.87 -1.68 14.38
N THR A 81 8.11 -1.15 13.42
CA THR A 81 8.26 -1.53 12.01
C THR A 81 9.44 -0.85 11.33
N VAL A 82 9.74 0.43 11.61
CA VAL A 82 10.90 1.11 10.98
C VAL A 82 12.17 0.34 11.28
N PRO A 83 12.52 0.04 12.56
CA PRO A 83 13.79 -0.60 12.86
C PRO A 83 13.86 -2.01 12.30
N LEU A 84 12.74 -2.75 12.27
CA LEU A 84 12.70 -4.11 11.72
C LEU A 84 12.94 -4.13 10.21
N VAL A 85 12.26 -3.26 9.46
CA VAL A 85 12.45 -3.15 7.99
C VAL A 85 13.84 -2.62 7.67
N ALA A 86 14.34 -1.64 8.43
CA ALA A 86 15.68 -1.12 8.28
C ALA A 86 16.74 -2.19 8.55
N ALA A 87 16.61 -2.96 9.64
CA ALA A 87 17.52 -4.06 9.97
C ALA A 87 17.53 -5.13 8.87
N LEU A 88 16.35 -5.49 8.32
CA LEU A 88 16.24 -6.42 7.20
C LEU A 88 16.92 -5.88 5.94
N GLY A 89 16.67 -4.62 5.58
CA GLY A 89 17.28 -3.98 4.42
C GLY A 89 18.79 -3.83 4.56
N LEU A 90 19.28 -3.37 5.71
CA LEU A 90 20.71 -3.23 6.02
C LEU A 90 21.42 -4.58 6.03
N GLY A 91 20.84 -5.59 6.67
CA GLY A 91 21.41 -6.94 6.70
C GLY A 91 21.51 -7.57 5.32
N LEU A 92 20.45 -7.45 4.51
CA LEU A 92 20.46 -7.96 3.14
C LEU A 92 21.47 -7.21 2.26
N SER A 93 21.44 -5.89 2.25
CA SER A 93 22.36 -5.08 1.42
C SER A 93 23.83 -5.22 1.84
N ALA A 94 24.13 -5.49 3.10
CA ALA A 94 25.51 -5.75 3.56
C ALA A 94 26.08 -7.08 3.05
N THR A 95 25.22 -8.04 2.68
CA THR A 95 25.64 -9.36 2.19
C THR A 95 25.64 -9.46 0.67
N VAL A 96 25.06 -8.49 -0.04
CA VAL A 96 25.03 -8.45 -1.51
C VAL A 96 26.20 -7.58 -2.03
N PRO A 97 27.14 -8.14 -2.82
CA PRO A 97 28.28 -7.39 -3.33
C PRO A 97 27.87 -6.17 -4.19
N GLY A 98 28.59 -5.06 -4.02
CA GLY A 98 28.35 -3.84 -4.80
C GLY A 98 27.07 -3.08 -4.42
N ARG A 99 26.49 -3.36 -3.25
CA ARG A 99 25.40 -2.58 -2.66
C ARG A 99 25.92 -1.66 -1.56
N ASN A 100 25.23 -0.54 -1.39
CA ASN A 100 25.50 0.40 -0.30
C ASN A 100 24.39 0.24 0.74
N PRO A 101 24.68 -0.28 1.95
CA PRO A 101 23.65 -0.48 2.95
C PRO A 101 22.86 0.78 3.32
N ALA A 102 23.51 1.94 3.32
CA ALA A 102 22.84 3.20 3.63
C ALA A 102 21.81 3.58 2.55
N LEU A 103 22.11 3.36 1.27
CA LEU A 103 21.20 3.71 0.17
C LEU A 103 20.18 2.60 -0.12
N ASP A 104 20.67 1.37 -0.22
CA ASP A 104 19.87 0.22 -0.62
C ASP A 104 19.06 -0.37 0.54
N GLY A 105 19.64 -0.40 1.74
CA GLY A 105 19.00 -0.92 2.94
C GLY A 105 17.88 0.00 3.45
N PHE A 106 18.15 1.29 3.63
CA PHE A 106 17.09 2.24 4.01
C PHE A 106 16.05 2.45 2.90
N GLY A 107 16.44 2.27 1.62
CA GLY A 107 15.52 2.30 0.50
C GLY A 107 14.35 1.29 0.62
N LEU A 108 14.53 0.21 1.38
CA LEU A 108 13.47 -0.78 1.64
C LEU A 108 12.28 -0.19 2.43
N ILE A 109 12.53 0.81 3.28
CA ILE A 109 11.48 1.52 4.03
C ILE A 109 10.52 2.20 3.07
N ALA A 110 11.04 2.82 2.01
CA ALA A 110 10.22 3.51 1.02
C ALA A 110 9.22 2.57 0.33
N PHE A 111 9.64 1.33 0.01
CA PHE A 111 8.74 0.32 -0.52
C PHE A 111 7.66 -0.10 0.49
N ALA A 112 8.07 -0.32 1.74
CA ALA A 112 7.14 -0.70 2.79
C ALA A 112 6.09 0.39 3.05
N SER A 113 6.38 1.67 2.81
CA SER A 113 5.44 2.79 2.96
C SER A 113 4.53 2.98 1.74
N LEU A 114 5.09 2.82 0.53
CA LEU A 114 4.41 3.15 -0.71
C LEU A 114 3.33 2.13 -1.10
N PHE A 115 3.65 0.84 -0.97
CA PHE A 115 2.75 -0.22 -1.44
C PHE A 115 1.47 -0.40 -0.61
N PRO A 116 1.45 -0.18 0.71
CA PRO A 116 0.19 -0.12 1.46
C PRO A 116 -0.77 0.95 0.96
N ILE A 117 -0.25 2.13 0.59
CA ILE A 117 -1.07 3.22 0.03
C ILE A 117 -1.74 2.76 -1.26
N ILE A 118 -0.95 2.18 -2.18
CA ILE A 118 -1.42 1.65 -3.47
C ILE A 118 -2.47 0.56 -3.26
N ALA A 119 -2.21 -0.37 -2.34
CA ALA A 119 -3.10 -1.49 -2.05
C ALA A 119 -4.44 -1.01 -1.46
N VAL A 120 -4.41 -0.07 -0.51
CA VAL A 120 -5.62 0.47 0.12
C VAL A 120 -6.46 1.26 -0.88
N MET A 121 -5.85 2.10 -1.73
CA MET A 121 -6.59 2.80 -2.78
C MET A 121 -7.16 1.84 -3.83
N GLY A 122 -6.42 0.81 -4.23
CA GLY A 122 -6.92 -0.20 -5.15
C GLY A 122 -8.11 -0.96 -4.57
N TYR A 123 -8.00 -1.43 -3.33
CA TYR A 123 -9.09 -2.09 -2.62
C TYR A 123 -10.34 -1.21 -2.49
N ALA A 124 -10.14 0.08 -2.20
CA ALA A 124 -11.20 1.07 -2.08
C ALA A 124 -11.97 1.25 -3.40
N GLN A 125 -11.24 1.45 -4.50
CA GLN A 125 -11.81 1.59 -5.83
C GLN A 125 -12.57 0.34 -6.26
N LEU A 126 -12.00 -0.84 -6.00
CA LEU A 126 -12.64 -2.13 -6.28
C LEU A 126 -13.94 -2.30 -5.50
N MET A 127 -13.96 -1.96 -4.21
CA MET A 127 -15.17 -2.06 -3.40
C MET A 127 -16.25 -1.04 -3.80
N GLN A 128 -15.85 0.20 -4.12
CA GLN A 128 -16.79 1.20 -4.62
C GLN A 128 -17.43 0.76 -5.93
N TRP A 129 -16.63 0.24 -6.87
CA TRP A 129 -17.11 -0.29 -8.14
C TRP A 129 -18.04 -1.50 -7.97
N TYR A 130 -17.69 -2.43 -7.08
CA TYR A 130 -18.54 -3.58 -6.75
C TYR A 130 -19.88 -3.15 -6.15
N SER A 131 -19.86 -2.18 -5.23
CA SER A 131 -21.07 -1.63 -4.59
C SER A 131 -22.00 -0.98 -5.62
N GLN A 132 -21.47 -0.13 -6.51
CA GLN A 132 -22.26 0.52 -7.56
C GLN A 132 -22.95 -0.48 -8.51
N ARG A 133 -22.24 -1.57 -8.87
CA ARG A 133 -22.81 -2.64 -9.73
C ARG A 133 -23.93 -3.39 -9.03
N LYS A 134 -23.76 -3.69 -7.74
CA LYS A 134 -24.77 -4.39 -6.94
C LYS A 134 -26.04 -3.54 -6.80
N THR A 135 -25.92 -2.24 -6.52
CA THR A 135 -27.07 -1.34 -6.42
C THR A 135 -27.86 -1.28 -7.74
N LYS A 136 -27.18 -1.06 -8.87
CA LYS A 136 -27.82 -1.04 -10.20
C LYS A 136 -28.54 -2.36 -10.55
N TYR A 137 -27.94 -3.49 -10.18
CA TYR A 137 -28.57 -4.80 -10.39
C TYR A 137 -29.85 -4.96 -9.56
N MET A 138 -29.83 -4.56 -8.28
CA MET A 138 -30.99 -4.65 -7.40
C MET A 138 -32.12 -3.70 -7.80
N GLU A 139 -31.80 -2.48 -8.23
CA GLU A 139 -32.77 -1.55 -8.82
C GLU A 139 -33.45 -2.17 -10.05
N LYS A 140 -32.66 -2.75 -10.96
CA LYS A 140 -33.20 -3.41 -12.16
C LYS A 140 -34.08 -4.61 -11.80
N LYS A 141 -33.72 -5.40 -10.78
CA LYS A 141 -34.52 -6.54 -10.32
C LYS A 141 -35.84 -6.12 -9.68
N ASN A 142 -35.86 -5.02 -8.93
CA ASN A 142 -37.08 -4.51 -8.27
C ASN A 142 -37.98 -3.72 -9.22
N ALA A 143 -37.50 -3.38 -10.42
CA ALA A 143 -38.25 -2.72 -11.47
C ALA A 143 -39.04 -3.68 -12.39
N PHE A 144 -38.90 -4.99 -12.17
CA PHE A 144 -39.68 -6.07 -12.79
C PHE A 144 -40.42 -6.85 -11.71
#